data_AF-A0A382D8T7-F1
#
_entry.id   AF-A0A382D8T7-F1
#
_cell.length_a   1.000
_cell.length_b   1.000
_cell.length_c   1.000
_cell.angle_alpha   90.00
_cell.angle_beta   90.00
_cell.angle_gamma   90.00
#
_symmetry.space_group_name_H-M   'P 1'
#
loop_
_entity.id
_entity.type
_entity.pdbx_description
1 polymer ?
#
loop_
_entity_poly.entity_id
_entity_poly.type
_entity_poly.pdbx_seq_one_letter_code
_entity_poly.pdbx_strand_id
1 'polypeptide(L)' 'LMSGQLARHVMRIPVVVCLVRDSHLLSIYENLGIKTINPDGLLMEAIKEGLD' A
#
# COMPACT_ATOMS: atom_id res chain seq x y z
N LEU A 1 -7.67 4.23 4.63
CA LEU A 1 -7.07 5.57 4.44
C LEU A 1 -6.91 6.26 5.78
N MET A 2 -7.99 6.40 6.56
CA MET A 2 -7.99 7.12 7.84
C MET A 2 -7.03 6.53 8.89
N SER A 3 -6.97 5.20 9.06
CA SER A 3 -6.07 4.55 10.03
C SER A 3 -4.59 4.75 9.71
N GLY A 4 -4.21 4.62 8.44
CA GLY A 4 -2.83 4.87 7.99
C GLY A 4 -2.40 6.32 8.21
N GLN A 5 -3.28 7.27 7.95
CA GLN A 5 -3.06 8.70 8.19
C GLN A 5 -2.86 9.01 9.69
N LEU A 6 -3.72 8.44 10.54
CA LEU A 6 -3.61 8.59 11.98
C LEU A 6 -2.26 8.06 12.48
N ALA A 7 -1.88 6.85 12.06
CA ALA A 7 -0.60 6.25 12.40
C ALA A 7 0.60 7.09 11.94
N ARG A 8 0.59 7.55 10.68
CA ARG A 8 1.72 8.27 10.07
C ARG A 8 1.87 9.69 10.59
N HIS A 9 0.77 10.45 10.67
CA HIS A 9 0.84 11.90 10.87
C HIS A 9 0.47 12.35 12.28
N VAL A 10 -0.44 11.64 12.97
CA VAL A 10 -0.85 11.98 14.34
C VAL A 10 0.04 11.28 15.35
N MET A 11 0.17 9.96 15.24
CA MET A 11 1.00 9.14 16.14
C MET A 11 2.49 9.18 15.76
N ARG A 12 2.83 9.76 14.60
CA ARG A 12 4.20 9.92 14.09
C ARG A 12 4.98 8.60 14.01
N ILE A 13 4.31 7.51 13.63
CA ILE A 13 4.99 6.24 13.40
C ILE A 13 5.92 6.39 12.18
N PRO A 14 7.22 6.06 12.32
CA PRO A 14 8.22 6.36 11.29
C PRO A 14 8.02 5.54 10.01
N VAL A 15 7.47 4.33 10.14
CA VAL A 15 7.14 3.44 9.01
C VAL A 15 5.73 2.92 9.19
N VAL A 16 4.85 3.24 8.25
CA VAL A 16 3.49 2.74 8.19
C VAL A 16 3.32 1.98 6.88
N VAL A 17 2.81 0.75 6.97
CA VAL A 17 2.50 -0.09 5.82
C VAL A 17 1.01 -0.41 5.87
N CYS A 18 0.29 -0.20 4.77
CA CYS A 18 -1.13 -0.48 4.65
C CYS A 18 -1.40 -1.54 3.58
N LEU A 19 -2.26 -2.51 3.89
CA LEU A 19 -2.84 -3.39 2.88
C LEU A 19 -3.92 -2.62 2.11
N VAL A 20 -3.77 -2.46 0.80
CA VAL A 20 -4.70 -1.69 -0.04
C VAL A 20 -5.08 -2.52 -1.26
N ARG A 21 -6.35 -2.92 -1.37
CA ARG A 21 -6.85 -3.71 -2.50
C ARG A 21 -7.12 -2.84 -3.73
N ASP A 22 -7.77 -1.70 -3.52
CA ASP A 22 -8.09 -0.76 -4.60
C ASP A 22 -6.83 -0.06 -5.12
N SER A 23 -6.43 -0.39 -6.35
CA SER A 23 -5.23 0.13 -6.99
C SER A 23 -5.31 1.63 -7.29
N HIS A 24 -6.52 2.20 -7.43
CA HIS A 24 -6.70 3.64 -7.67
C HIS A 24 -6.26 4.49 -6.48
N LEU A 25 -6.21 3.91 -5.28
CA LEU A 25 -5.81 4.62 -4.07
C LEU A 25 -4.30 4.58 -3.83
N LEU A 26 -3.52 3.75 -4.52
CA LEU A 26 -2.11 3.52 -4.20
C LEU A 26 -1.28 4.81 -4.24
N SER A 27 -1.46 5.62 -5.27
CA SER A 27 -0.77 6.91 -5.42
C SER A 27 -1.10 7.89 -4.29
N ILE A 28 -2.33 7.86 -3.77
CA ILE A 28 -2.74 8.70 -2.64
C ILE A 28 -1.97 8.30 -1.37
N TYR A 29 -1.86 7.01 -1.06
CA TYR A 29 -1.10 6.54 0.10
C TYR A 29 0.40 6.84 -0.05
N GLU A 30 0.96 6.63 -1.24
CA GLU A 30 2.37 6.91 -1.52
C GLU A 30 2.71 8.40 -1.36
N ASN A 31 1.88 9.29 -1.90
CA ASN A 31 2.02 10.74 -1.74
C ASN A 31 1.94 11.21 -0.28
N LEU A 32 1.26 10.44 0.57
CA LEU A 32 1.18 10.68 2.01
C LEU A 32 2.35 10.06 2.79
N GLY A 33 3.32 9.45 2.09
CA GLY A 33 4.46 8.78 2.69
C GLY A 33 4.08 7.49 3.44
N ILE A 34 2.99 6.84 3.02
CA ILE A 34 2.54 5.55 3.56
C ILE A 34 2.83 4.47 2.52
N LYS A 35 3.58 3.45 2.93
CA LYS A 35 3.87 2.31 2.08
C LYS A 35 2.61 1.44 1.93
N THR A 36 2.44 0.84 0.76
CA THR A 36 1.28 -0.01 0.47
C THR A 36 1.71 -1.41 0.06
N ILE A 37 0.85 -2.37 0.37
CA ILE A 37 0.89 -3.72 -0.17
C ILE A 37 -0.43 -3.91 -0.91
N ASN A 38 -0.36 -4.14 -2.22
CA ASN A 38 -1.52 -4.49 -3.03
C ASN A 38 -1.50 -6.00 -3.34
N PRO A 39 -2.38 -6.81 -2.71
CA PRO A 39 -2.38 -8.26 -2.91
C PRO A 39 -2.67 -8.67 -4.35
N ASP A 40 -3.55 -7.94 -5.04
CA ASP A 40 -3.99 -8.29 -6.38
C ASP A 40 -2.85 -8.03 -7.38
N GLY A 41 -2.12 -6.92 -7.22
CA GLY A 41 -0.90 -6.61 -7.97
C GLY A 41 0.18 -7.67 -7.77
N LEU A 42 0.44 -8.03 -6.50
CA LEU A 42 1.40 -9.08 -6.15
C LEU A 42 1.03 -10.44 -6.74
N LEU A 43 -0.25 -10.80 -6.72
CA LEU A 43 -0.74 -12.05 -7.30
C LEU A 43 -0.54 -12.06 -8.82
N MET A 44 -0.83 -10.95 -9.50
CA MET A 44 -0.65 -10.84 -10.94
C MET A 44 0.82 -10.90 -11.34
N GLU A 45 1.71 -10.26 -10.57
CA GLU A 45 3.16 -10.37 -10.75
C GLU A 45 3.63 -11.82 -10.59
N ALA A 46 3.21 -12.50 -9.52
CA ALA A 46 3.60 -13.89 -9.27
C ALA A 46 3.08 -14.85 -10.36
N ILE A 47 1.87 -14.63 -10.87
CA ILE A 47 1.33 -15.42 -12.00
C ILE A 47 2.16 -15.18 -13.26
N LYS A 48 2.54 -13.92 -13.53
CA LYS A 48 3.35 -13.56 -14.70
C LYS A 48 4.74 -14.17 -14.63
N GLU A 49 5.41 -14.10 -13.49
CA GLU A 49 6.72 -14.72 -13.26
C GLU A 49 6.68 -16.24 -13.41
N GLY A 50 5.56 -16.90 -13.06
CA GLY A 50 5.39 -18.33 -13.26
C GLY A 50 5.09 -18.76 -14.70
N LEU A 51 4.80 -17.81 -15.60
CA LEU A 51 4.57 -18.04 -17.03
C LEU A 51 5.82 -17.80 -17.89
N ASP A 52 6.81 -17.09 -17.36
CA ASP A 52 8.13 -16.88 -17.98
C ASP A 52 9.09 -18.06 -17.73
#